data_AF-A0A4Y9SAE0-F1
#
_entry.id   AF-A0A4Y9SAE0-F1
#
_cell.length_a   1.000
_cell.length_b   1.000
_cell.length_c   1.000
_cell.angle_alpha   90.00
_cell.angle_beta   90.00
_cell.angle_gamma   90.00
#
_symmetry.space_group_name_H-M   'P 1'
#
loop_
_entity.id
_entity.type
_entity.pdbx_description
1 polymer ?
#
loop_
_entity_poly.entity_id
_entity_poly.type
_entity_poly.pdbx_seq_one_letter_code
_entity_poly.pdbx_strand_id
1 'polypeptide(L)'
;MTLAKVAISVLALCLAVACSDTVSQAERLGSERFDPQRWAAGTPVERGRMVGSFLQTHEVRSMTAEQVHKLLGSNTGYLHYESEPTYLVGAPNTAGGYADGFLLVFATDKSTPEQRVIGVIFAPEITPDALRPRRR
;
A
#
# COMPACT_ATOMS: atom_id res chain seq x y z
N MET A 1 6.85 28.77 34.68
CA MET A 1 7.34 28.02 33.52
C MET A 1 6.90 26.56 33.65
N THR A 2 5.71 26.25 33.13
CA THR A 2 5.46 25.32 32.01
C THR A 2 5.47 23.82 32.35
N LEU A 3 4.53 23.38 33.19
CA LEU A 3 4.11 21.96 33.25
C LEU A 3 3.39 21.50 31.97
N ALA A 4 2.88 22.43 31.15
CA ALA A 4 2.16 22.14 29.91
C ALA A 4 3.05 21.70 28.73
N LYS A 5 4.38 21.70 28.86
CA LYS A 5 5.30 21.35 27.75
C LYS A 5 5.67 19.87 27.67
N VAL A 6 5.48 19.09 28.73
CA VAL A 6 5.94 17.69 28.77
C VAL A 6 4.88 16.71 28.22
N ALA A 7 3.60 17.04 28.37
CA ALA A 7 2.50 16.16 27.92
C ALA A 7 2.31 16.11 26.39
N ILE A 8 2.78 17.12 25.66
CA ILE A 8 2.60 17.21 24.19
C ILE A 8 3.61 16.31 23.45
N SER A 9 4.72 15.93 24.08
CA SER A 9 5.79 15.16 23.43
C SER A 9 5.54 13.65 23.36
N VAL A 10 4.60 13.10 24.14
CA VAL A 10 4.32 11.64 24.15
C VAL A 10 3.24 11.26 23.13
N LEU A 11 2.32 12.18 22.80
CA LEU A 11 1.21 11.89 21.87
C LEU A 11 1.65 11.89 20.40
N ALA A 12 2.75 12.56 20.06
CA ALA A 12 3.29 12.61 18.70
C ALA A 12 4.03 11.32 18.28
N LEU A 13 4.41 10.45 19.23
CA LEU A 13 5.22 9.26 18.94
C LEU A 13 4.38 8.06 18.47
N CYS A 14 3.09 8.01 18.83
CA CYS A 14 2.21 6.88 18.46
C CYS A 14 1.72 6.92 17.01
N LEU A 15 1.75 8.07 16.33
CA LEU A 15 1.25 8.22 14.96
C LEU A 15 2.25 7.74 13.89
N ALA A 16 3.52 7.54 14.23
CA ALA A 16 4.57 7.15 13.28
C ALA A 16 4.66 5.63 13.03
N VAL A 17 4.15 4.79 13.94
CA VAL A 17 4.39 3.32 13.91
C VAL A 17 3.55 2.61 12.84
N ALA A 18 2.37 3.14 12.51
CA ALA A 18 1.49 2.52 11.51
C ALA A 18 1.99 2.71 10.07
N CYS A 19 2.77 3.76 9.79
CA CYS A 19 3.34 3.98 8.45
C CYS A 19 4.60 3.15 8.20
N SER A 20 5.41 2.91 9.24
CA SER A 20 6.67 2.15 9.09
C SER A 20 6.44 0.69 8.70
N ASP A 21 5.33 0.09 9.13
CA ASP A 21 5.06 -1.31 8.85
C ASP A 21 4.70 -1.54 7.38
N THR A 22 3.81 -0.73 6.79
CA THR A 22 3.43 -0.86 5.39
C THR A 22 4.59 -0.62 4.42
N VAL A 23 5.44 0.37 4.70
CA VAL A 23 6.62 0.64 3.86
C VAL A 23 7.62 -0.52 3.97
N SER A 24 7.86 -1.04 5.17
CA SER A 24 8.72 -2.20 5.37
C SER A 24 8.19 -3.45 4.65
N GLN A 25 6.88 -3.68 4.69
CA GLN A 25 6.22 -4.74 3.92
C GLN A 25 6.44 -4.56 2.41
N ALA A 26 6.24 -3.34 1.89
CA ALA A 26 6.41 -3.03 0.47
C ALA A 26 7.86 -3.21 -0.01
N GLU A 27 8.85 -2.83 0.79
CA GLU A 27 10.27 -3.02 0.49
C GLU A 27 10.65 -4.49 0.29
N ARG A 28 9.91 -5.43 0.90
CA ARG A 28 10.12 -6.87 0.68
C ARG A 28 9.73 -7.32 -0.72
N LEU A 29 8.86 -6.60 -1.42
CA LEU A 29 8.54 -6.84 -2.84
C LEU A 29 9.57 -6.19 -3.78
N GLY A 30 10.14 -5.07 -3.35
CA GLY A 30 11.27 -4.41 -4.01
C GLY A 30 11.29 -2.90 -3.82
N SER A 31 12.39 -2.30 -4.27
CA SER A 31 12.68 -0.87 -4.17
C SER A 31 13.15 -0.27 -5.51
N GLU A 32 12.83 -0.91 -6.63
CA GLU A 32 13.06 -0.33 -7.96
C GLU A 32 12.37 1.03 -8.04
N ARG A 33 12.99 1.99 -8.74
CA ARG A 33 12.42 3.33 -8.92
C ARG A 33 11.00 3.24 -9.52
N PHE A 34 10.06 3.91 -8.86
CA PHE A 34 8.70 4.04 -9.35
C PHE A 34 8.66 4.82 -10.67
N ASP A 35 7.96 4.26 -11.65
CA ASP A 35 7.67 4.86 -12.94
C ASP A 35 6.21 4.58 -13.32
N PRO A 36 5.37 5.62 -13.52
CA PRO A 36 3.95 5.43 -13.80
C PRO A 36 3.66 4.64 -15.08
N GLN A 37 4.51 4.77 -16.12
CA GLN A 37 4.30 4.07 -17.39
C GLN A 37 4.63 2.59 -17.25
N ARG A 38 5.76 2.26 -16.61
CA ARG A 38 6.12 0.88 -16.26
C ARG A 38 5.10 0.26 -15.32
N TRP A 39 4.56 1.02 -14.37
CA TRP A 39 3.51 0.55 -13.47
C TRP A 39 2.25 0.14 -14.23
N ALA A 40 1.75 1.03 -15.09
CA ALA A 40 0.52 0.81 -15.84
C ALA A 40 0.63 -0.37 -16.82
N ALA A 41 1.78 -0.54 -17.47
CA ALA A 41 2.03 -1.64 -18.41
C ALA A 41 2.50 -2.95 -17.74
N GLY A 42 2.88 -2.90 -16.46
CA GLY A 42 3.56 -3.99 -15.79
C GLY A 42 2.67 -5.17 -15.43
N THR A 43 3.31 -6.32 -15.23
CA THR A 43 2.76 -7.47 -14.52
C THR A 43 2.65 -7.19 -13.01
N PRO A 44 1.92 -8.02 -12.23
CA PRO A 44 1.92 -7.90 -10.78
C PRO A 44 3.32 -7.91 -10.16
N VAL A 45 4.23 -8.76 -10.66
CA VAL A 45 5.62 -8.82 -10.19
C VAL A 45 6.35 -7.51 -10.44
N GLU A 46 6.24 -6.94 -11.64
CA GLU A 46 6.91 -5.68 -11.99
C GLU A 46 6.36 -4.51 -11.17
N ARG A 47 5.04 -4.42 -10.97
CA ARG A 47 4.45 -3.45 -10.04
C ARG A 47 5.00 -3.63 -8.63
N GLY A 48 5.04 -4.87 -8.14
CA GLY A 48 5.55 -5.24 -6.82
C GLY A 48 6.95 -4.68 -6.54
N ARG A 49 7.86 -4.76 -7.52
CA ARG A 49 9.23 -4.26 -7.38
C ARG A 49 9.33 -2.75 -7.19
N MET A 50 8.29 -2.00 -7.56
CA MET A 50 8.24 -0.54 -7.44
C MET A 50 7.47 -0.04 -6.22
N VAL A 51 6.70 -0.89 -5.51
CA VAL A 51 5.81 -0.44 -4.43
C VAL A 51 6.57 0.21 -3.28
N GLY A 52 7.74 -0.35 -2.90
CA GLY A 52 8.56 0.20 -1.83
C GLY A 52 8.98 1.64 -2.11
N SER A 53 9.54 1.90 -3.31
CA SER A 53 9.93 3.27 -3.68
C SER A 53 8.73 4.19 -3.85
N PHE A 54 7.62 3.69 -4.41
CA PHE A 54 6.38 4.46 -4.54
C PHE A 54 5.88 5.00 -3.20
N LEU A 55 5.75 4.12 -2.18
CA LEU A 55 5.25 4.50 -0.85
C LEU A 55 6.24 5.36 -0.07
N GLN A 56 7.54 5.27 -0.35
CA GLN A 56 8.56 6.16 0.23
C GLN A 56 8.51 7.57 -0.36
N THR A 57 8.26 7.71 -1.66
CA THR A 57 8.35 9.01 -2.35
C THR A 57 7.01 9.73 -2.48
N HIS A 58 5.88 9.07 -2.20
CA HIS A 58 4.55 9.66 -2.31
C HIS A 58 3.82 9.64 -0.96
N GLU A 59 3.35 10.80 -0.52
CA GLU A 59 2.52 10.93 0.67
C GLU A 59 1.07 10.50 0.36
N VAL A 60 0.84 9.20 0.19
CA VAL A 60 -0.43 8.63 -0.29
C VAL A 60 -1.64 9.00 0.57
N ARG A 61 -1.48 9.23 1.87
CA ARG A 61 -2.57 9.68 2.77
C ARG A 61 -3.08 11.09 2.47
N SER A 62 -2.30 11.89 1.76
CA SER A 62 -2.73 13.21 1.27
C SER A 62 -3.57 13.12 -0.01
N MET A 63 -3.60 11.95 -0.66
CA MET A 63 -4.24 11.74 -1.95
C MET A 63 -5.72 11.34 -1.82
N THR A 64 -6.50 11.65 -2.86
CA THR A 64 -7.84 11.10 -3.09
C THR A 64 -7.77 9.81 -3.90
N ALA A 65 -8.85 9.01 -3.89
CA ALA A 65 -8.98 7.85 -4.77
C ALA A 65 -8.75 8.21 -6.25
N GLU A 66 -9.29 9.35 -6.71
CA GLU A 66 -9.11 9.84 -8.08
C GLU A 66 -7.64 10.15 -8.39
N GLN A 67 -6.91 10.78 -7.46
CA GLN A 67 -5.48 11.06 -7.64
C GLN A 67 -4.66 9.78 -7.71
N VAL A 68 -5.00 8.76 -6.91
CA VAL A 68 -4.39 7.43 -6.99
C VAL A 68 -4.65 6.81 -8.36
N HIS A 69 -5.90 6.81 -8.85
CA HIS A 69 -6.24 6.30 -10.19
C HIS A 69 -5.54 7.07 -11.32
N LYS A 70 -5.42 8.38 -11.20
CA LYS A 70 -4.71 9.19 -12.18
C LYS A 70 -3.22 8.85 -12.26
N LEU A 71 -2.62 8.46 -11.14
CA LEU A 71 -1.20 8.15 -11.05
C LEU A 71 -0.89 6.69 -11.41
N LEU A 72 -1.73 5.76 -10.96
CA LEU A 72 -1.51 4.31 -11.03
C LEU A 72 -2.34 3.61 -12.11
N GLY A 73 -3.27 4.32 -12.74
CA GLY A 73 -4.21 3.79 -13.72
C GLY A 73 -5.34 2.98 -13.09
N SER A 74 -6.05 2.25 -13.95
CA SER A 74 -7.18 1.40 -13.58
C SER A 74 -6.81 0.32 -12.56
N ASN A 75 -7.79 -0.06 -11.73
CA ASN A 75 -7.64 -1.17 -10.78
C ASN A 75 -7.22 -2.45 -11.51
N THR A 76 -6.32 -3.20 -10.89
CA THR A 76 -5.89 -4.53 -11.36
C THR A 76 -6.22 -5.64 -10.38
N GLY A 77 -6.83 -5.30 -9.24
CA GLY A 77 -7.36 -6.24 -8.27
C GLY A 77 -8.69 -5.75 -7.69
N TYR A 78 -9.30 -6.58 -6.86
CA TYR A 78 -10.57 -6.27 -6.22
C TYR A 78 -10.62 -6.86 -4.82
N LEU A 79 -10.88 -6.02 -3.81
CA LEU A 79 -11.09 -6.43 -2.43
C LEU A 79 -12.49 -5.98 -2.00
N HIS A 80 -13.43 -6.94 -1.91
CA HIS A 80 -14.86 -6.71 -1.64
C HIS A 80 -15.59 -5.83 -2.67
N TYR A 81 -16.90 -5.63 -2.48
CA TYR A 81 -17.78 -4.94 -3.43
C TYR A 81 -17.50 -3.43 -3.62
N GLU A 82 -16.51 -2.86 -2.94
CA GLU A 82 -16.34 -1.42 -2.85
C GLU A 82 -15.19 -0.88 -3.73
N SER A 83 -15.34 0.39 -4.14
CA SER A 83 -14.57 1.08 -5.18
C SER A 83 -13.15 1.52 -4.80
N GLU A 84 -12.51 0.85 -3.85
CA GLU A 84 -11.17 1.24 -3.40
C GLU A 84 -10.14 1.03 -4.52
N PRO A 85 -9.21 1.97 -4.74
CA PRO A 85 -8.10 1.73 -5.65
C PRO A 85 -7.32 0.49 -5.19
N THR A 86 -7.27 -0.52 -6.06
CA THR A 86 -6.77 -1.86 -5.72
C THR A 86 -5.94 -2.42 -6.85
N TYR A 87 -4.74 -2.89 -6.52
CA TYR A 87 -3.76 -3.36 -7.51
C TYR A 87 -3.16 -4.71 -7.12
N LEU A 88 -3.04 -5.62 -8.08
CA LEU A 88 -2.28 -6.85 -7.91
C LEU A 88 -0.79 -6.55 -8.00
N VAL A 89 -0.04 -6.97 -6.98
CA VAL A 89 1.40 -6.77 -6.85
C VAL A 89 2.11 -8.02 -6.32
N GLY A 90 3.37 -8.20 -6.71
CA GLY A 90 4.21 -9.32 -6.28
C GLY A 90 3.97 -10.62 -7.04
N ALA A 91 4.70 -11.67 -6.65
CA ALA A 91 4.58 -13.01 -7.23
C ALA A 91 3.46 -13.81 -6.55
N PRO A 92 2.91 -14.84 -7.22
CA PRO A 92 2.01 -15.81 -6.60
C PRO A 92 2.59 -16.35 -5.29
N ASN A 93 1.77 -16.35 -4.23
CA ASN A 93 2.18 -16.74 -2.89
C ASN A 93 1.39 -17.93 -2.34
N THR A 94 1.87 -18.50 -1.24
CA THR A 94 1.19 -19.55 -0.47
C THR A 94 0.14 -19.03 0.49
N ALA A 95 0.12 -17.72 0.79
CA ALA A 95 -0.53 -17.16 1.97
C ALA A 95 -1.98 -16.68 1.76
N GLY A 96 -2.54 -16.75 0.55
CA GLY A 96 -3.90 -16.24 0.31
C GLY A 96 -4.67 -16.92 -0.83
N GLY A 97 -5.98 -16.70 -0.83
CA GLY A 97 -6.91 -17.13 -1.88
C GLY A 97 -6.76 -16.39 -3.22
N TYR A 98 -5.85 -15.42 -3.32
CA TYR A 98 -5.53 -14.71 -4.55
C TYR A 98 -4.40 -15.46 -5.27
N ALA A 99 -4.75 -16.11 -6.38
CA ALA A 99 -3.82 -16.96 -7.12
C ALA A 99 -2.59 -16.21 -7.69
N ASP A 100 -2.67 -14.88 -7.78
CA ASP A 100 -1.76 -14.07 -8.60
C ASP A 100 -0.93 -13.04 -7.82
N GLY A 101 -0.89 -13.11 -6.48
CA GLY A 101 -0.01 -12.27 -5.65
C GLY A 101 -0.69 -11.65 -4.44
N PHE A 102 -0.31 -10.41 -4.13
CA PHE A 102 -0.87 -9.60 -3.05
C PHE A 102 -1.76 -8.50 -3.64
N LEU A 103 -2.82 -8.13 -2.93
CA LEU A 103 -3.57 -6.92 -3.22
C LEU A 103 -2.93 -5.75 -2.45
N LEU A 104 -2.53 -4.71 -3.17
CA LEU A 104 -2.24 -3.39 -2.62
C LEU A 104 -3.52 -2.57 -2.68
N VAL A 105 -4.08 -2.25 -1.51
CA VAL A 105 -5.36 -1.55 -1.36
C VAL A 105 -5.14 -0.18 -0.75
N PHE A 106 -5.71 0.84 -1.37
CA PHE A 106 -5.76 2.20 -0.84
C PHE A 106 -7.12 2.43 -0.18
N ALA A 107 -7.20 2.16 1.12
CA ALA A 107 -8.43 2.34 1.89
C ALA A 107 -8.79 3.84 1.94
N THR A 108 -10.04 4.17 1.60
CA THR A 108 -10.50 5.56 1.46
C THR A 108 -11.62 5.90 2.44
N ASP A 109 -11.69 7.13 2.91
CA ASP A 109 -12.80 7.63 3.72
C ASP A 109 -14.06 7.87 2.86
N LYS A 110 -14.97 6.91 2.87
CA LYS A 110 -16.21 6.94 2.09
C LYS A 110 -17.30 7.83 2.70
N SER A 111 -17.07 8.40 3.88
CA SER A 111 -17.97 9.37 4.50
C SER A 111 -17.83 10.76 3.88
N THR A 112 -16.73 11.00 3.15
CA THR A 112 -16.43 12.29 2.50
C THR A 112 -16.53 12.17 0.98
N PRO A 113 -17.02 13.20 0.27
CA PRO A 113 -17.07 13.18 -1.18
C PRO A 113 -15.67 13.11 -1.83
N GLU A 114 -14.64 13.62 -1.15
CA GLU A 114 -13.26 13.60 -1.65
C GLU A 114 -12.61 12.21 -1.61
N GLN A 115 -13.13 11.28 -0.79
CA GLN A 115 -12.62 9.91 -0.65
C GLN A 115 -11.10 9.86 -0.47
N ARG A 116 -10.62 10.57 0.56
CA ARG A 116 -9.19 10.62 0.90
C ARG A 116 -8.69 9.25 1.36
N VAL A 117 -7.45 8.92 0.99
CA VAL A 117 -6.79 7.70 1.46
C VAL A 117 -6.52 7.82 2.96
N ILE A 118 -7.07 6.90 3.73
CA ILE A 118 -6.89 6.79 5.18
C ILE A 118 -5.91 5.68 5.57
N GLY A 119 -5.62 4.76 4.65
CA GLY A 119 -4.70 3.66 4.90
C GLY A 119 -4.24 2.97 3.62
N VAL A 120 -3.14 2.23 3.74
CA VAL A 120 -2.64 1.33 2.70
C VAL A 120 -2.50 -0.05 3.31
N ILE A 121 -3.08 -1.05 2.65
CA ILE A 121 -3.19 -2.41 3.17
C ILE A 121 -2.66 -3.39 2.12
N PHE A 122 -1.92 -4.40 2.58
CA PHE A 122 -1.62 -5.58 1.79
C PHE A 122 -2.54 -6.73 2.20
N ALA A 123 -3.18 -7.39 1.23
CA ALA A 123 -4.01 -8.56 1.46
C ALA A 123 -3.56 -9.75 0.57
N PRO A 124 -3.06 -10.87 1.16
CA PRO A 124 -2.70 -11.01 2.58
C PRO A 124 -1.53 -10.07 2.97
N GLU A 125 -1.22 -9.99 4.25
CA GLU A 125 -0.05 -9.26 4.74
C GLU A 125 1.26 -9.84 4.17
N ILE A 126 2.25 -8.99 3.91
CA ILE A 126 3.53 -9.42 3.32
C ILE A 126 4.48 -9.86 4.44
N THR A 127 4.44 -11.14 4.74
CA THR A 127 5.35 -11.78 5.70
C THR A 127 6.44 -12.60 5.01
N PRO A 128 7.57 -12.91 5.67
CA PRO A 128 8.58 -13.81 5.12
C PRO A 128 8.03 -15.17 4.66
N ASP A 129 7.03 -15.70 5.37
CA ASP A 129 6.39 -16.96 5.01
C ASP A 129 5.48 -16.80 3.79
N ALA A 130 4.80 -15.66 3.65
CA ALA A 130 4.00 -15.35 2.47
C ALA A 130 4.83 -15.21 1.20
N LEU A 131 6.11 -14.83 1.29
CA LEU A 131 6.99 -14.72 0.12
C LEU A 131 7.49 -16.09 -0.39
N ARG A 132 7.19 -17.19 0.30
CA ARG A 132 7.64 -18.51 -0.13
C ARG A 132 6.88 -18.94 -1.40
N PRO A 133 7.57 -19.51 -2.39
CA PRO A 133 6.91 -20.07 -3.56
C PRO A 133 5.91 -21.17 -3.15
N ARG A 134 4.76 -21.22 -3.84
CA ARG A 134 3.85 -22.37 -3.72
C ARG A 134 4.60 -23.65 -4.09
N ARG A 135 4.76 -24.55 -3.12
CA ARG A 135 5.16 -25.93 -3.40
C ARG A 135 4.02 -26.56 -4.22
N ARG A 136 4.31 -26.86 -5.47
CA ARG A 136 3.43 -27.64 -6.35
C ARG A 136 3.49 -29.10 -5.96
#